data_AF-A0A8J6MBA2-F1
#
_entry.id   AF-A0A8J6MBA2-F1
#
_cell.length_a   1.000
_cell.length_b   1.000
_cell.length_c   1.000
_cell.angle_alpha   90.00
_cell.angle_beta   90.00
_cell.angle_gamma   90.00
#
_symmetry.space_group_name_H-M   'P 1'
#
loop_
_entity.id
_entity.type
_entity.pdbx_description
1 polymer ?
#
loop_
_entity_poly.entity_id
_entity_poly.type
_entity_poly.pdbx_seq_one_letter_code
_entity_poly.pdbx_strand_id
1 'polypeptide(L)' 'MAENLFSILKTECICRRKPATFSEANERIDRYIHFYNHERIQLKTGEAPLARRLST' A
#
# COMPACT_ATOMS: atom_id res chain seq x y z
N MET A 1 -11.31 -5.60 1.46
CA MET A 1 -11.55 -5.70 0.01
C MET A 1 -10.29 -5.23 -0.71
N ALA A 2 -9.66 -6.12 -1.49
CA ALA A 2 -8.37 -5.87 -2.13
C ALA A 2 -8.45 -4.84 -3.28
N GLU A 3 -9.66 -4.54 -3.76
CA GLU A 3 -9.90 -3.58 -4.84
C GLU A 3 -9.42 -2.16 -4.51
N ASN A 4 -9.43 -1.77 -3.23
CA ASN A 4 -8.93 -0.45 -2.80
C ASN A 4 -7.39 -0.37 -2.84
N LEU A 5 -6.68 -1.49 -2.61
CA LEU A 5 -5.21 -1.50 -2.63
C LEU A 5 -4.68 -1.31 -4.06
N PHE A 6 -5.16 -2.14 -4.99
CA PHE A 6 -4.68 -2.12 -6.38
C PHE A 6 -5.12 -0.86 -7.13
N SER A 7 -6.29 -0.31 -6.80
CA SER A 7 -6.76 0.94 -7.42
C SER A 7 -5.95 2.16 -6.97
N ILE A 8 -5.62 2.24 -5.67
CA ILE A 8 -4.76 3.32 -5.15
C ILE A 8 -3.32 3.15 -5.67
N LEU A 9 -2.77 1.93 -5.65
CA LEU A 9 -1.45 1.64 -6.19
C LEU A 9 -1.36 2.03 -7.68
N LYS A 10 -2.35 1.68 -8.51
CA LYS A 10 -2.37 2.10 -9.92
C LYS A 10 -2.38 3.63 -10.06
N THR A 11 -3.21 4.32 -9.29
CA THR A 11 -3.40 5.78 -9.41
C THR A 11 -2.21 6.58 -8.89
N GLU A 12 -1.69 6.25 -7.71
CA GLU A 12 -0.60 6.99 -7.06
C GLU A 12 0.78 6.54 -7.55
N CYS A 13 0.95 5.24 -7.81
CA CYS A 13 2.25 4.70 -8.20
C CYS A 13 2.44 4.69 -9.71
N ILE A 14 1.57 4.02 -10.46
CA ILE A 14 1.83 3.70 -11.88
C ILE A 14 1.41 4.84 -12.83
N CYS A 15 0.27 5.49 -12.60
CA CYS A 15 -0.25 6.52 -13.50
C CYS A 15 0.49 7.86 -13.41
N ARG A 16 0.98 8.26 -12.22
CA ARG A 16 1.67 9.55 -12.03
C ARG A 16 3.16 9.53 -12.38
N ARG A 17 3.82 8.39 -12.22
CA ARG A 17 5.23 8.20 -12.60
C ARG A 17 5.32 6.84 -13.25
N LYS A 18 5.29 6.79 -14.59
CA LYS A 18 5.51 5.54 -15.33
C LYS A 18 6.91 5.03 -14.97
N PRO A 19 7.03 3.89 -14.29
CA PRO A 19 8.34 3.36 -13.96
C PRO A 19 9.10 3.05 -15.25
N ALA A 20 10.37 3.46 -15.32
CA ALA A 20 11.19 3.25 -16.50
C ALA A 20 11.59 1.77 -16.67
N THR A 21 11.55 1.00 -15.57
CA THR A 21 11.93 -0.42 -15.54
C THR A 21 11.00 -1.23 -14.64
N PHE A 22 10.96 -2.54 -14.85
CA PHE A 22 10.23 -3.47 -13.97
C PHE A 22 10.80 -3.47 -12.54
N SER A 23 12.12 -3.28 -12.38
CA SER A 23 12.75 -3.20 -11.06
C SER A 23 12.20 -2.02 -10.25
N GLU A 24 12.14 -0.84 -10.88
CA GLU A 24 11.59 0.35 -10.23
C GLU A 24 10.11 0.18 -9.88
N ALA A 25 9.33 -0.48 -10.75
CA ALA A 25 7.95 -0.81 -10.48
C ALA A 25 7.83 -1.73 -9.24
N ASN A 26 8.63 -2.78 -9.17
CA ASN A 26 8.66 -3.72 -8.05
C ASN A 26 9.04 -3.03 -6.74
N GLU A 27 10.10 -2.21 -6.73
CA GLU A 27 10.50 -1.46 -5.54
C GLU A 27 9.38 -0.54 -5.01
N ARG A 28 8.65 0.10 -5.92
CA ARG A 28 7.55 0.99 -5.50
C ARG A 28 6.35 0.21 -4.99
N ILE A 29 6.07 -0.97 -5.54
CA ILE A 29 5.05 -1.88 -5.03
C ILE A 29 5.44 -2.36 -3.63
N ASP A 30 6.69 -2.76 -3.43
CA ASP A 30 7.19 -3.27 -2.15
C ASP A 30 7.09 -2.20 -1.04
N ARG A 31 7.57 -0.99 -1.33
CA ARG A 31 7.43 0.17 -0.42
C ARG A 31 5.97 0.47 -0.10
N TYR A 32 5.07 0.40 -1.09
CA TYR A 32 3.64 0.67 -0.86
C TYR A 32 2.97 -0.43 -0.03
N ILE A 33 3.35 -1.70 -0.22
CA ILE A 33 2.86 -2.82 0.59
C ILE A 33 3.29 -2.65 2.04
N HIS A 34 4.55 -2.26 2.28
CA HIS A 34 5.04 -1.95 3.64
C HIS A 34 4.20 -0.84 4.28
N PHE A 35 4.10 0.32 3.62
CA PHE A 35 3.30 1.45 4.10
C PHE A 35 1.86 1.04 4.41
N TYR A 36 1.22 0.30 3.50
CA TYR A 36 -0.16 -0.12 3.67
C TYR A 36 -0.35 -1.01 4.90
N ASN A 37 0.57 -1.94 5.18
CA ASN A 37 0.42 -2.88 6.28
C ASN A 37 0.84 -2.30 7.65
N HIS A 38 1.88 -1.45 7.67
CA HIS A 38 2.53 -1.02 8.89
C HIS A 38 2.21 0.42 9.30
N GLU A 39 1.98 1.31 8.33
CA GLU A 39 1.93 2.76 8.59
C GLU A 39 0.54 3.36 8.36
N ARG A 40 -0.25 2.76 7.46
CA ARG A 40 -1.58 3.26 7.12
C ARG A 40 -2.55 3.12 8.28
N ILE A 41 -2.97 4.23 8.88
CA ILE A 41 -3.99 4.22 9.94
C ILE A 41 -5.39 3.96 9.37
N GLN A 42 -6.08 2.96 9.92
CA GLN A 42 -7.47 2.69 9.59
C GLN A 42 -8.39 3.60 10.41
N LEU A 43 -9.14 4.50 9.75
CA LEU A 43 -10.00 5.48 10.41
C LEU A 43 -11.01 4.88 11.41
N LYS A 44 -11.45 3.63 11.21
CA LYS A 44 -12.42 2.97 12.10
C LYS A 44 -11.81 2.47 13.40
N THR A 45 -10.54 2.09 13.40
CA THR A 45 -9.87 1.47 14.55
C THR A 45 -8.76 2.33 15.13
N GLY A 46 -8.29 3.35 14.39
CA GLY A 46 -7.14 4.17 14.77
C GLY A 46 -5.80 3.44 14.67
N GLU A 47 -5.78 2.22 14.14
CA GLU A 47 -4.60 1.36 14.12
C GLU A 47 -4.13 1.04 12.70
N ALA A 48 -2.86 0.70 12.57
CA ALA A 48 -2.34 0.07 11.36
C ALA A 48 -2.92 -1.36 11.18
N PRO A 49 -3.06 -1.85 9.94
CA PRO A 49 -3.62 -3.18 9.67
C PRO A 49 -2.90 -4.31 10.39
N LEU A 50 -1.56 -4.26 10.49
CA LEU A 50 -0.80 -5.28 11.20
C LEU A 50 -1.05 -5.22 12.71
N ALA A 51 -1.03 -4.03 13.32
CA ALA A 51 -1.34 -3.85 14.74
C ALA A 51 -2.72 -4.43 15.08
N ARG A 52 -3.73 -4.12 14.26
CA ARG A 52 -5.08 -4.65 14.41
C ARG A 52 -5.15 -6.19 14.36
N ARG A 53 -4.34 -6.84 13.51
CA ARG A 53 -4.27 -8.30 13.41
C ARG A 53 -3.63 -8.95 14.64
N LEU A 54 -2.69 -8.26 15.28
CA LEU A 54 -2.00 -8.75 16.49
C LEU A 54 -2.79 -8.48 17.77
N SER A 55 -3.73 -7.53 17.75
CA SER A 55 -4.62 -7.19 18.86
C SER A 55 -5.86 -8.10 18.99
N THR A 56 -5.95 -9.20 18.22
CA THR A 56 -7.05 -10.19 18.25
C THR A 56 -6.50 -11.56 18.63
#